data_AF-A0A656A1M0-F1
#
_entry.id   AF-A0A656A1M0-F1
#
_cell.length_a   1.000
_cell.length_b   1.000
_cell.length_c   1.000
_cell.angle_alpha   90.00
_cell.angle_beta   90.00
_cell.angle_gamma   90.00
#
_symmetry.space_group_name_H-M   'P 1'
#
loop_
_entity.id
_entity.type
_entity.pdbx_description
1 polymer ?
#
loop_
_entity_poly.entity_id
_entity_poly.type
_entity_poly.pdbx_seq_one_letter_code
_entity_poly.pdbx_strand_id
1 'polypeptide(L)'
;MDYLQDESLHSFIYRRLALWGLEASSYSGLISSDGCWYKAPCIPKEISFVFDDIPDDFLITKLFQSGMIRIENDSLVYTYNWLYGDLDKTFYGRKYHGQLSRKISIRFCQKCIKEYIAVFGFGYFHRDWISRVFCEKHSSPLTRLEVQGRTNAIAQINSILRGRFVGDFTDANTIEYPIERVGQGVIFPVKPTLCTLNDFGWFIRESAFELEAITPEYNEVDWLVLAGALQDAYKEGSRRAFSLGQLEIFVKSFSDDIDILSDYLLENMRIIRQPIGGRDQIYEIIMVPNNFSCDKCHNSSECMVSQDNYQEIDESKFCQDYIFDSSSLVKIMSSQGYKFNHCNSLPWSPVEFLIK
;
A
#
# COMPACT_ATOMS: atom_id res chain seq x y z
N MET A 1 18.85 7.03 -13.42
CA MET A 1 18.51 8.15 -12.55
C MET A 1 18.46 7.58 -11.15
N ASP A 2 19.33 8.03 -10.25
CA ASP A 2 19.37 7.49 -8.90
C ASP A 2 18.12 7.94 -8.13
N TYR A 3 17.41 6.96 -7.58
CA TYR A 3 16.19 7.21 -6.84
C TYR A 3 16.52 7.54 -5.38
N LEU A 4 16.13 8.74 -4.93
CA LEU A 4 16.41 9.24 -3.59
C LEU A 4 15.37 8.72 -2.59
N GLN A 5 15.79 7.95 -1.60
CA GLN A 5 14.90 7.33 -0.60
C GLN A 5 14.20 8.34 0.32
N ASP A 6 14.81 9.49 0.53
CA ASP A 6 14.32 10.56 1.40
C ASP A 6 13.54 11.65 0.63
N GLU A 7 13.45 11.56 -0.70
CA GLU A 7 12.63 12.46 -1.52
C GLU A 7 11.12 12.17 -1.34
N SER A 8 10.32 13.23 -1.15
CA SER A 8 8.87 13.13 -1.05
C SER A 8 8.22 12.69 -2.37
N LEU A 9 7.06 12.02 -2.29
CA LEU A 9 6.27 11.67 -3.47
C LEU A 9 5.99 12.89 -4.35
N HIS A 10 5.62 14.02 -3.75
CA HIS A 10 5.32 15.27 -4.47
C HIS A 10 6.52 15.81 -5.22
N SER A 11 7.71 15.79 -4.59
CA SER A 11 8.96 16.21 -5.24
C SER A 11 9.33 15.30 -6.39
N PHE A 12 9.22 13.98 -6.20
CA PHE A 12 9.51 12.99 -7.22
C PHE A 12 8.61 13.19 -8.46
N ILE A 13 7.29 13.29 -8.25
CA ILE A 13 6.32 13.56 -9.32
C ILE A 13 6.66 14.89 -10.00
N TYR A 14 6.87 15.97 -9.23
CA TYR A 14 7.17 17.29 -9.78
C TYR A 14 8.40 17.25 -10.69
N ARG A 15 9.51 16.65 -10.22
CA ARG A 15 10.75 16.52 -10.99
C ARG A 15 10.53 15.73 -12.27
N ARG A 16 9.76 14.64 -12.23
CA ARG A 16 9.44 13.88 -13.45
C ARG A 16 8.65 14.72 -14.44
N LEU A 17 7.60 15.43 -14.02
CA LEU A 17 6.86 16.33 -14.92
C LEU A 17 7.74 17.46 -15.48
N ALA A 18 8.64 18.02 -14.66
CA ALA A 18 9.55 19.10 -15.05
C ALA A 18 10.61 18.65 -16.07
N LEU A 19 11.10 17.41 -15.96
CA LEU A 19 12.05 16.83 -16.93
C LEU A 19 11.46 16.68 -18.32
N TRP A 20 10.15 16.43 -18.41
CA TRP A 20 9.42 16.38 -19.67
C TRP A 20 9.00 17.75 -20.20
N GLY A 21 9.33 18.83 -19.50
CA GLY A 21 9.06 20.20 -19.94
C GLY A 21 7.56 20.53 -20.03
N LEU A 22 6.73 19.86 -19.23
CA LEU A 22 5.27 20.01 -19.30
C LEU A 22 4.79 21.38 -18.82
N GLU A 23 3.66 21.83 -19.38
CA GLU A 23 3.03 23.10 -19.03
C GLU A 23 2.39 23.09 -17.63
N ALA A 24 2.08 24.28 -17.11
CA ALA A 24 1.49 24.43 -15.77
C ALA A 24 0.16 23.68 -15.58
N SER A 25 -0.63 23.50 -16.64
CA SER A 25 -1.88 22.75 -16.63
C SER A 25 -1.68 21.26 -16.28
N SER A 26 -0.54 20.68 -16.66
CA SER A 26 -0.16 19.30 -16.39
C SER A 26 0.09 19.02 -14.90
N TYR A 27 0.34 20.05 -14.09
CA TYR A 27 0.51 19.94 -12.64
C TYR A 27 -0.81 20.02 -11.87
N SER A 28 -1.96 20.04 -12.56
CA SER A 28 -3.27 20.30 -11.96
C SER A 28 -3.72 19.30 -10.90
N GLY A 29 -3.24 18.04 -10.95
CA GLY A 29 -3.50 17.06 -9.90
C GLY A 29 -2.37 16.91 -8.87
N LEU A 30 -1.30 17.68 -8.99
CA LEU A 30 -0.19 17.74 -8.02
C LEU A 30 -0.20 19.05 -7.21
N ILE A 31 -0.38 20.18 -7.90
CA ILE A 31 -0.40 21.53 -7.34
C ILE A 31 -1.81 22.11 -7.49
N SER A 32 -2.37 22.59 -6.40
CA SER A 32 -3.68 23.22 -6.38
C SER A 32 -3.68 24.60 -7.01
N SER A 33 -4.87 25.14 -7.29
CA SER A 33 -5.02 26.47 -7.90
C SER A 33 -4.43 27.60 -7.04
N ASP A 34 -4.39 27.42 -5.72
CA ASP A 34 -3.78 28.30 -4.72
C ASP A 34 -2.29 28.02 -4.45
N GLY A 35 -1.63 27.15 -5.23
CA GLY A 35 -0.17 26.96 -5.14
C GLY A 35 0.32 26.02 -4.02
N CYS A 36 -0.58 25.27 -3.41
CA CYS A 36 -0.27 24.21 -2.43
C CYS A 36 -0.08 22.86 -3.11
N TRP A 37 0.49 21.89 -2.41
CA TRP A 37 0.42 20.50 -2.85
C TRP A 37 -0.98 19.92 -2.59
N TYR A 38 -1.45 19.02 -3.45
CA TYR A 38 -2.54 18.11 -3.07
C TYR A 38 -2.01 16.99 -2.20
N LYS A 39 -2.67 16.70 -1.07
CA LYS A 39 -2.23 15.63 -0.15
C LYS A 39 -2.10 14.28 -0.84
N ALA A 40 -3.08 13.95 -1.68
CA ALA A 40 -3.08 12.78 -2.55
C ALA A 40 -2.94 13.26 -4.00
N PRO A 41 -1.70 13.33 -4.54
CA PRO A 41 -1.50 13.72 -5.92
C PRO A 41 -2.13 12.71 -6.88
N CYS A 42 -2.55 13.18 -8.04
CA CYS A 42 -3.11 12.37 -9.10
C CYS A 42 -2.63 12.91 -10.45
N ILE A 43 -2.15 12.03 -11.31
CA ILE A 43 -1.64 12.40 -12.63
C ILE A 43 -2.75 12.21 -13.66
N PRO A 44 -3.06 13.26 -14.46
CA PRO A 44 -3.99 13.13 -15.57
C PRO A 44 -3.57 12.02 -16.53
N LYS A 45 -4.53 11.27 -17.04
CA LYS A 45 -4.28 10.10 -17.89
C LYS A 45 -3.46 10.48 -19.13
N GLU A 46 -3.68 11.67 -19.67
CA GLU A 46 -3.02 12.20 -20.86
C GLU A 46 -1.51 12.33 -20.71
N ILE A 47 -1.01 12.48 -19.48
CA ILE A 47 0.42 12.62 -19.18
C ILE A 47 0.98 11.46 -18.36
N SER A 48 0.21 10.40 -18.16
CA SER A 48 0.62 9.22 -17.39
C SER A 48 1.86 8.52 -17.98
N PHE A 49 2.08 8.64 -19.29
CA PHE A 49 3.23 8.08 -20.00
C PHE A 49 4.58 8.53 -19.44
N VAL A 50 4.63 9.66 -18.70
CA VAL A 50 5.82 10.16 -18.02
C VAL A 50 6.38 9.17 -16.98
N PHE A 51 5.57 8.21 -16.55
CA PHE A 51 5.93 7.20 -15.57
C PHE A 51 6.10 5.79 -16.17
N ASP A 52 5.96 5.63 -17.49
CA ASP A 52 6.03 4.31 -18.13
C ASP A 52 7.41 3.65 -18.00
N ASP A 53 8.49 4.43 -17.93
CA ASP A 53 9.87 3.97 -17.72
C ASP A 53 10.19 3.63 -16.25
N ILE A 54 9.28 3.91 -15.32
CA ILE A 54 9.50 3.66 -13.89
C ILE A 54 8.95 2.29 -13.53
N PRO A 55 9.71 1.44 -12.81
CA PRO A 55 9.18 0.21 -12.24
C PRO A 55 8.02 0.46 -11.24
N ASP A 56 6.96 -0.35 -11.32
CA ASP A 56 5.79 -0.21 -10.44
C ASP A 56 6.10 -0.42 -8.95
N ASP A 57 7.03 -1.31 -8.61
CA ASP A 57 7.49 -1.54 -7.23
C ASP A 57 8.11 -0.28 -6.61
N PHE A 58 8.85 0.49 -7.40
CA PHE A 58 9.39 1.79 -7.00
C PHE A 58 8.27 2.82 -6.78
N LEU A 59 7.29 2.90 -7.68
CA LEU A 59 6.16 3.83 -7.53
C LEU A 59 5.32 3.50 -6.30
N ILE A 60 5.05 2.21 -6.06
CA ILE A 60 4.40 1.75 -4.84
C ILE A 60 5.23 2.13 -3.62
N THR A 61 6.55 1.94 -3.66
CA THR A 61 7.44 2.35 -2.56
C THR A 61 7.26 3.84 -2.25
N LYS A 62 7.13 4.71 -3.26
CA LYS A 62 6.89 6.15 -3.06
C LYS A 62 5.51 6.46 -2.46
N LEU A 63 4.46 5.77 -2.91
CA LEU A 63 3.12 5.86 -2.31
C LEU A 63 3.10 5.35 -0.87
N PHE A 64 3.86 4.29 -0.63
CA PHE A 64 4.03 3.73 0.68
C PHE A 64 4.70 4.77 1.54
N GLN A 65 5.86 5.32 1.17
CA GLN A 65 6.59 6.37 1.90
C GLN A 65 5.81 7.67 2.14
N SER A 66 4.88 8.04 1.26
CA SER A 66 4.02 9.23 1.48
C SER A 66 2.87 8.99 2.48
N GLY A 67 2.61 7.73 2.82
CA GLY A 67 1.49 7.34 3.69
C GLY A 67 0.15 7.34 2.96
N MET A 68 0.18 7.29 1.62
CA MET A 68 -1.02 7.08 0.80
C MET A 68 -1.51 5.65 0.89
N ILE A 69 -0.59 4.69 0.87
CA ILE A 69 -0.91 3.30 1.17
C ILE A 69 -0.86 3.10 2.68
N ARG A 70 -1.96 2.59 3.22
CA ARG A 70 -2.03 2.13 4.61
C ARG A 70 -2.13 0.61 4.62
N ILE A 71 -1.41 0.01 5.56
CA ILE A 71 -1.63 -1.38 5.92
C ILE A 71 -2.64 -1.30 7.05
N GLU A 72 -3.90 -1.60 6.74
CA GLU A 72 -4.95 -1.67 7.74
C GLU A 72 -4.88 -3.05 8.40
N ASN A 73 -4.96 -3.07 9.73
CA ASN A 73 -4.78 -4.28 10.55
C ASN A 73 -6.02 -5.19 10.57
N ASP A 74 -7.11 -4.78 9.91
CA ASP A 74 -8.46 -5.31 10.14
C ASP A 74 -9.09 -6.06 8.95
N SER A 75 -8.33 -6.28 7.88
CA SER A 75 -8.81 -6.97 6.69
C SER A 75 -8.04 -8.26 6.40
N LEU A 76 -8.69 -9.40 6.65
CA LEU A 76 -8.20 -10.75 6.26
C LEU A 76 -7.98 -10.87 4.75
N VAL A 77 -8.82 -10.17 3.99
CA VAL A 77 -8.72 -10.04 2.55
C VAL A 77 -8.16 -8.67 2.31
N TYR A 78 -6.87 -8.51 2.55
CA TYR A 78 -6.16 -7.34 2.05
C TYR A 78 -6.38 -7.31 0.54
N THR A 79 -7.37 -6.54 0.12
CA THR A 79 -7.75 -6.48 -1.27
C THR A 79 -6.64 -5.69 -1.92
N TYR A 80 -5.69 -6.39 -2.52
CA TYR A 80 -4.61 -5.84 -3.35
C TYR A 80 -5.11 -4.80 -4.37
N ASN A 81 -6.43 -4.77 -4.63
CA ASN A 81 -7.18 -3.68 -5.27
C ASN A 81 -6.92 -2.28 -4.69
N TRP A 82 -6.54 -2.13 -3.41
CA TRP A 82 -6.24 -0.83 -2.79
C TRP A 82 -4.84 -0.38 -3.13
N LEU A 83 -3.85 -1.26 -2.97
CA LEU A 83 -2.46 -1.03 -3.37
C LEU A 83 -2.39 -0.62 -4.85
N TYR A 84 -3.03 -1.42 -5.71
CA TYR A 84 -3.13 -1.13 -7.13
C TYR A 84 -4.01 0.08 -7.43
N GLY A 85 -5.14 0.21 -6.71
CA GLY A 85 -6.06 1.32 -6.88
C GLY A 85 -5.38 2.66 -6.66
N ASP A 86 -4.49 2.78 -5.67
CA ASP A 86 -3.75 4.00 -5.38
C ASP A 86 -2.62 4.24 -6.39
N LEU A 87 -1.96 3.19 -6.87
CA LEU A 87 -1.01 3.28 -7.98
C LEU A 87 -1.68 3.81 -9.25
N ASP A 88 -2.79 3.19 -9.66
CA ASP A 88 -3.57 3.56 -10.83
C ASP A 88 -4.13 4.98 -10.74
N LYS A 89 -4.68 5.34 -9.57
CA LYS A 89 -5.19 6.69 -9.34
C LYS A 89 -4.08 7.71 -9.38
N THR A 90 -2.92 7.42 -8.78
CA THR A 90 -1.85 8.39 -8.63
C THR A 90 -1.09 8.61 -9.94
N PHE A 91 -0.74 7.55 -10.67
CA PHE A 91 0.18 7.65 -11.82
C PHE A 91 -0.48 7.39 -13.18
N TYR A 92 -1.59 6.64 -13.24
CA TYR A 92 -2.16 6.17 -14.52
C TYR A 92 -3.56 6.70 -14.84
N GLY A 93 -4.17 7.51 -13.97
CA GLY A 93 -5.44 8.20 -14.22
C GLY A 93 -6.65 7.28 -14.46
N ARG A 94 -6.64 6.01 -14.00
CA ARG A 94 -7.67 5.00 -14.36
C ARG A 94 -8.94 5.00 -13.50
N LYS A 95 -8.99 5.72 -12.36
CA LYS A 95 -10.18 5.80 -11.47
C LYS A 95 -10.37 7.18 -10.82
N TYR A 96 -10.51 8.23 -11.62
CA TYR A 96 -10.74 9.60 -11.14
C TYR A 96 -12.21 9.82 -10.71
N HIS A 97 -12.57 9.37 -9.50
CA HIS A 97 -13.86 9.67 -8.88
C HIS A 97 -13.68 10.00 -7.38
N GLY A 98 -13.04 11.13 -7.06
CA GLY A 98 -12.92 11.60 -5.67
C GLY A 98 -12.24 12.97 -5.58
N GLN A 99 -12.85 13.89 -4.82
CA GLN A 99 -12.42 15.28 -4.69
C GLN A 99 -10.96 15.42 -4.24
N LEU A 100 -10.15 16.08 -5.07
CA LEU A 100 -8.88 16.71 -4.66
C LEU A 100 -9.15 17.82 -3.62
N SER A 101 -9.48 17.48 -2.38
CA SER A 101 -9.93 18.49 -1.39
C SER A 101 -8.86 18.88 -0.38
N ARG A 102 -8.05 17.93 0.10
CA ARG A 102 -7.03 18.22 1.12
C ARG A 102 -5.74 18.73 0.48
N LYS A 103 -5.40 19.96 0.81
CA LYS A 103 -4.19 20.67 0.38
C LYS A 103 -3.22 20.75 1.53
N ILE A 104 -1.94 20.70 1.22
CA ILE A 104 -0.84 20.79 2.18
C ILE A 104 0.17 21.84 1.72
N SER A 105 0.78 22.52 2.67
CA SER A 105 1.70 23.62 2.34
C SER A 105 3.03 23.07 1.78
N ILE A 106 3.65 23.83 0.86
CA ILE A 106 4.99 23.50 0.36
C ILE A 106 6.01 24.03 1.38
N ARG A 107 6.70 23.12 2.06
CA ARG A 107 7.71 23.42 3.09
C ARG A 107 9.08 22.92 2.70
N PHE A 108 10.15 23.63 3.07
CA PHE A 108 11.52 23.25 2.76
C PHE A 108 12.55 23.83 3.72
N CYS A 109 13.73 23.20 3.80
CA CYS A 109 14.90 23.79 4.46
C CYS A 109 15.90 24.30 3.41
N GLN A 110 16.19 25.60 3.42
CA GLN A 110 17.14 26.22 2.48
C GLN A 110 18.55 25.62 2.56
N LYS A 111 19.00 25.28 3.78
CA LYS A 111 20.32 24.66 4.00
C LYS A 111 20.37 23.25 3.40
N CYS A 112 19.35 22.41 3.67
CA CYS A 112 19.23 21.09 3.05
C CYS A 112 19.24 21.19 1.52
N ILE A 113 18.46 22.10 0.92
CA ILE A 113 18.42 22.25 -0.54
C ILE A 113 19.80 22.57 -1.12
N LYS A 114 20.55 23.50 -0.50
CA LYS A 114 21.92 23.83 -0.93
C LYS A 114 22.86 22.62 -0.82
N GLU A 115 22.75 21.86 0.26
CA GLU A 115 23.54 20.64 0.46
C GLU A 115 23.18 19.55 -0.56
N TYR A 116 21.90 19.34 -0.83
CA TYR A 116 21.44 18.40 -1.87
C TYR A 116 21.95 18.79 -3.25
N ILE A 117 21.95 20.08 -3.58
CA ILE A 117 22.54 20.56 -4.84
C ILE A 117 24.05 20.30 -4.87
N ALA A 118 24.76 20.54 -3.77
CA ALA A 118 26.21 20.30 -3.71
C ALA A 118 26.58 18.81 -3.85
N VAL A 119 25.75 17.91 -3.32
CA VAL A 119 26.00 16.46 -3.31
C VAL A 119 25.47 15.77 -4.58
N PHE A 120 24.23 16.08 -4.98
CA PHE A 120 23.51 15.37 -6.04
C PHE A 120 23.37 16.18 -7.34
N GLY A 121 23.76 17.45 -7.34
CA GLY A 121 23.62 18.35 -8.49
C GLY A 121 22.23 18.97 -8.67
N PHE A 122 21.26 18.63 -7.81
CA PHE A 122 19.90 19.18 -7.84
C PHE A 122 19.27 19.23 -6.44
N GLY A 123 18.33 20.14 -6.23
CA GLY A 123 17.49 20.18 -5.03
C GLY A 123 16.26 19.29 -5.16
N TYR A 124 15.73 18.84 -4.03
CA TYR A 124 14.45 18.12 -3.91
C TYR A 124 13.81 18.40 -2.55
N PHE A 125 12.50 18.17 -2.42
CA PHE A 125 11.83 18.28 -1.13
C PHE A 125 11.90 16.96 -0.37
N HIS A 126 12.38 17.01 0.86
CA HIS A 126 12.47 15.86 1.74
C HIS A 126 11.08 15.37 2.16
N ARG A 127 10.90 14.05 2.30
CA ARG A 127 9.62 13.40 2.62
C ARG A 127 9.02 13.88 3.93
N ASP A 128 9.84 14.08 4.96
CA ASP A 128 9.36 14.48 6.29
C ASP A 128 8.78 15.90 6.31
N TRP A 129 9.12 16.76 5.33
CA TRP A 129 8.62 18.13 5.26
C TRP A 129 7.13 18.21 4.89
N ILE A 130 6.54 17.10 4.45
CA ILE A 130 5.10 16.96 4.21
C ILE A 130 4.31 17.14 5.52
N SER A 131 4.78 16.58 6.64
CA SER A 131 4.07 16.59 7.92
C SER A 131 4.75 17.42 9.00
N ARG A 132 6.07 17.64 8.89
CA ARG A 132 6.84 18.39 9.89
C ARG A 132 6.88 19.88 9.58
N VAL A 133 7.19 20.65 10.61
CA VAL A 133 7.44 22.10 10.54
C VAL A 133 8.88 22.48 10.87
N PHE A 134 9.70 21.48 11.20
CA PHE A 134 11.06 21.68 11.69
C PHE A 134 12.02 20.75 10.95
N CYS A 135 13.18 21.28 10.58
CA CYS A 135 14.28 20.53 10.00
C CYS A 135 15.17 19.99 11.11
N GLU A 136 15.17 18.67 11.32
CA GLU A 136 16.01 18.04 12.34
C GLU A 136 17.50 18.16 12.04
N LYS A 137 17.89 18.04 10.76
CA LYS A 137 19.30 18.11 10.34
C LYS A 137 19.96 19.45 10.70
N HIS A 138 19.22 20.55 10.56
CA HIS A 138 19.75 21.91 10.76
C HIS A 138 19.21 22.62 11.99
N SER A 139 18.40 21.92 12.78
CA SER A 139 17.74 22.42 13.98
C SER A 139 17.07 23.79 13.75
N SER A 140 16.28 23.91 12.69
CA SER A 140 15.62 25.18 12.33
C SER A 140 14.18 24.94 11.83
N PRO A 141 13.27 25.93 11.97
CA PRO A 141 11.97 25.89 11.32
C PRO A 141 12.11 25.67 9.80
N LEU A 142 11.14 24.97 9.22
CA LEU A 142 11.02 24.85 7.77
C LEU A 142 10.43 26.14 7.21
N THR A 143 10.95 26.55 6.07
CA THR A 143 10.43 27.64 5.27
C THR A 143 9.17 27.19 4.53
N ARG A 144 8.07 27.94 4.66
CA ARG A 144 6.81 27.75 3.93
C ARG A 144 6.78 28.68 2.72
N LEU A 145 6.37 28.14 1.58
CA LEU A 145 6.12 28.91 0.36
C LEU A 145 4.76 29.63 0.46
N GLU A 146 4.76 30.96 0.43
CA GLU A 146 3.54 31.78 0.41
C GLU A 146 3.34 32.34 -1.01
N VAL A 147 2.58 31.62 -1.82
CA VAL A 147 2.28 32.02 -3.20
C VAL A 147 0.83 31.78 -3.53
N GLN A 148 0.27 32.63 -4.37
CA GLN A 148 -1.03 32.39 -4.98
C GLN A 148 -0.85 32.01 -6.44
N GLY A 149 -1.60 31.00 -6.88
CA GLY A 149 -1.59 30.56 -8.26
C GLY A 149 -0.59 29.45 -8.53
N ARG A 150 -1.06 28.40 -9.22
CA ARG A 150 -0.24 27.26 -9.66
C ARG A 150 1.00 27.68 -10.44
N THR A 151 0.88 28.60 -11.40
CA THR A 151 2.00 29.04 -12.24
C THR A 151 3.11 29.68 -11.41
N ASN A 152 2.73 30.52 -10.44
CA ASN A 152 3.69 31.16 -9.53
C ASN A 152 4.34 30.13 -8.61
N ALA A 153 3.57 29.17 -8.09
CA ALA A 153 4.11 28.07 -7.31
C ALA A 153 5.14 27.26 -8.10
N ILE A 154 4.84 26.91 -9.36
CA ILE A 154 5.78 26.19 -10.24
C ILE A 154 7.07 27.00 -10.44
N ALA A 155 6.97 28.30 -10.73
CA ALA A 155 8.13 29.17 -10.90
C ALA A 155 8.99 29.22 -9.62
N GLN A 156 8.35 29.34 -8.46
CA GLN A 156 9.02 29.37 -7.17
C GLN A 156 9.65 28.04 -6.79
N ILE A 157 8.95 26.92 -6.99
CA ILE A 157 9.50 25.58 -6.81
C ILE A 157 10.76 25.43 -7.68
N ASN A 158 10.70 25.77 -8.97
CA ASN A 158 11.87 25.71 -9.86
C ASN A 158 13.04 26.58 -9.35
N SER A 159 12.77 27.76 -8.80
CA SER A 159 13.77 28.62 -8.19
C SER A 159 14.40 27.94 -6.94
N ILE A 160 13.56 27.42 -6.05
CA ILE A 160 13.96 26.71 -4.83
C ILE A 160 14.86 25.52 -5.17
N LEU A 161 14.43 24.64 -6.10
CA LEU A 161 15.20 23.45 -6.49
C LEU A 161 16.56 23.77 -7.14
N ARG A 162 16.75 25.02 -7.59
CA ARG A 162 18.02 25.57 -8.11
C ARG A 162 18.82 26.35 -7.05
N GLY A 163 18.38 26.31 -5.79
CA GLY A 163 19.03 26.99 -4.66
C GLY A 163 18.82 28.50 -4.64
N ARG A 164 17.83 29.02 -5.39
CA ARG A 164 17.48 30.44 -5.46
C ARG A 164 16.20 30.69 -4.67
N PHE A 165 16.33 31.36 -3.53
CA PHE A 165 15.22 31.62 -2.60
C PHE A 165 14.73 33.05 -2.77
N VAL A 166 13.98 33.31 -3.85
CA VAL A 166 13.49 34.65 -4.20
C VAL A 166 11.97 34.66 -4.13
N GLY A 167 11.38 35.18 -3.05
CA GLY A 167 9.94 35.21 -2.88
C GLY A 167 9.54 35.47 -1.43
N ASP A 168 8.24 35.50 -1.18
CA ASP A 168 7.68 35.62 0.17
C ASP A 168 7.66 34.25 0.85
N PHE A 169 8.33 34.19 2.00
CA PHE A 169 8.45 32.99 2.79
C PHE A 169 8.15 33.29 4.25
N THR A 170 7.55 32.32 4.93
CA THR A 170 7.30 32.38 6.37
C THR A 170 7.85 31.12 7.03
N ASP A 171 8.08 31.19 8.34
CA ASP A 171 8.36 29.98 9.11
C ASP A 171 7.09 29.11 9.20
N ALA A 172 7.27 27.80 9.09
CA ALA A 172 6.18 26.85 9.24
C ALA A 172 5.74 26.79 10.70
N ASN A 173 4.49 27.20 10.97
CA ASN A 173 3.96 27.27 12.34
C ASN A 173 2.86 26.22 12.61
N THR A 174 2.39 25.53 11.56
CA THR A 174 1.28 24.57 11.65
C THR A 174 1.76 23.17 11.34
N ILE A 175 1.74 22.32 12.36
CA ILE A 175 1.96 20.88 12.22
C ILE A 175 0.79 20.31 11.43
N GLU A 176 1.10 19.65 10.33
CA GLU A 176 0.13 18.79 9.66
C GLU A 176 0.34 17.40 10.22
N TYR A 177 -0.61 16.92 11.04
CA TYR A 177 -0.49 15.65 11.74
C TYR A 177 0.04 14.56 10.79
N PRO A 178 1.27 14.07 11.05
CA PRO A 178 1.77 12.90 10.37
C PRO A 178 0.75 11.78 10.56
N ILE A 179 0.57 10.96 9.54
CA ILE A 179 0.10 9.60 9.81
C ILE A 179 1.33 8.92 10.40
N GLU A 180 1.50 9.01 11.72
CA GLU A 180 2.52 8.22 12.41
C GLU A 180 2.26 6.75 12.08
N ARG A 181 3.30 6.07 11.62
CA ARG A 181 3.25 4.63 11.34
C ARG A 181 3.83 3.87 12.51
N VAL A 182 3.33 4.15 13.70
CA VAL A 182 3.53 3.21 14.80
C VAL A 182 2.43 2.17 14.63
N GLY A 183 2.82 0.97 14.23
CA GLY A 183 1.88 -0.10 13.95
C GLY A 183 2.55 -1.46 14.08
N GLN A 184 2.01 -2.27 14.98
CA GLN A 184 2.09 -3.71 14.88
C GLN A 184 0.85 -4.19 14.12
N GLY A 185 1.00 -5.19 13.29
CA GLY A 185 -0.12 -5.78 12.57
C GLY A 185 0.20 -7.16 12.05
N VAL A 186 -0.76 -7.75 11.37
CA VAL A 186 -0.64 -9.07 10.74
C VAL A 186 -0.82 -8.90 9.24
N ILE A 187 0.00 -9.58 8.46
CA ILE A 187 -0.22 -9.77 7.02
C ILE A 187 -0.32 -11.25 6.71
N PHE A 188 -1.06 -11.59 5.66
CA PHE A 188 -1.07 -12.92 5.08
C PHE A 188 -0.15 -12.94 3.85
N PRO A 189 1.01 -13.62 3.91
CA PRO A 189 1.93 -13.73 2.79
C PRO A 189 1.29 -14.37 1.56
N VAL A 190 0.40 -15.34 1.81
CA VAL A 190 -0.55 -15.88 0.82
C VAL A 190 -1.90 -15.24 1.06
N LYS A 191 -2.37 -14.41 0.14
CA LYS A 191 -3.60 -13.63 0.35
C LYS A 191 -4.82 -14.48 0.01
N PRO A 192 -5.74 -14.74 0.96
CA PRO A 192 -6.98 -15.42 0.65
C PRO A 192 -7.83 -14.52 -0.26
N THR A 193 -8.44 -15.12 -1.28
CA THR A 193 -9.40 -14.42 -2.11
C THR A 193 -10.79 -14.41 -1.46
N LEU A 194 -11.69 -13.54 -1.91
CA LEU A 194 -13.06 -13.49 -1.35
C LEU A 194 -13.78 -14.84 -1.47
N CYS A 195 -13.56 -15.60 -2.55
CA CYS A 195 -14.18 -16.92 -2.69
C CYS A 195 -13.61 -17.95 -1.71
N THR A 196 -12.33 -17.85 -1.34
CA THR A 196 -11.74 -18.68 -0.27
C THR A 196 -12.45 -18.47 1.07
N LEU A 197 -12.90 -17.24 1.38
CA LEU A 197 -13.56 -16.96 2.65
C LEU A 197 -14.86 -17.74 2.84
N ASN A 198 -15.64 -17.95 1.77
CA ASN A 198 -16.87 -18.71 1.86
C ASN A 198 -16.59 -20.17 2.26
N ASP A 199 -15.59 -20.76 1.61
CA ASP A 199 -15.21 -22.15 1.83
C ASP A 199 -14.58 -22.33 3.22
N PHE A 200 -13.74 -21.38 3.66
CA PHE A 200 -13.27 -21.30 5.05
C PHE A 200 -14.40 -21.20 6.05
N GLY A 201 -15.41 -20.37 5.78
CA GLY A 201 -16.55 -20.25 6.67
C GLY A 201 -17.35 -21.55 6.79
N TRP A 202 -17.45 -22.35 5.72
CA TRP A 202 -18.06 -23.68 5.80
C TRP A 202 -17.20 -24.66 6.58
N PHE A 203 -15.90 -24.73 6.28
CA PHE A 203 -14.96 -25.58 7.01
C PHE A 203 -14.98 -25.29 8.52
N ILE A 204 -14.82 -24.03 8.93
CA ILE A 204 -14.82 -23.64 10.34
C ILE A 204 -16.14 -24.03 11.02
N ARG A 205 -17.28 -23.89 10.32
CA ARG A 205 -18.58 -24.30 10.85
C ARG A 205 -18.66 -25.81 11.06
N GLU A 206 -18.18 -26.60 10.11
CA GLU A 206 -18.23 -28.06 10.16
C GLU A 206 -17.24 -28.64 11.19
N SER A 207 -16.12 -27.96 11.42
CA SER A 207 -15.06 -28.37 12.34
C SER A 207 -15.06 -27.62 13.68
N ALA A 208 -16.12 -26.87 14.00
CA ALA A 208 -16.14 -25.97 15.16
C ALA A 208 -15.89 -26.70 16.49
N PHE A 209 -16.40 -27.92 16.63
CA PHE A 209 -16.22 -28.74 17.82
C PHE A 209 -14.78 -29.25 17.96
N GLU A 210 -14.18 -29.73 16.87
CA GLU A 210 -12.77 -30.13 16.84
C GLU A 210 -11.85 -28.94 17.11
N LEU A 211 -12.17 -27.76 16.56
CA LEU A 211 -11.42 -26.53 16.79
C LEU A 211 -11.48 -26.09 18.26
N GLU A 212 -12.65 -26.09 18.90
CA GLU A 212 -12.77 -25.81 20.35
C GLU A 212 -11.93 -26.79 21.18
N ALA A 213 -11.89 -28.07 20.81
CA ALA A 213 -11.10 -29.05 21.54
C ALA A 213 -9.58 -28.78 21.47
N ILE A 214 -9.09 -28.20 20.37
CA ILE A 214 -7.68 -27.86 20.16
C ILE A 214 -7.34 -26.47 20.72
N THR A 215 -8.28 -25.54 20.68
CA THR A 215 -8.13 -24.16 21.17
C THR A 215 -9.18 -23.86 22.25
N PRO A 216 -9.01 -24.38 23.49
CA PRO A 216 -10.01 -24.26 24.54
C PRO A 216 -10.25 -22.81 25.02
N GLU A 217 -9.41 -21.86 24.60
CA GLU A 217 -9.62 -20.43 24.78
C GLU A 217 -10.81 -19.86 23.98
N TYR A 218 -11.28 -20.57 22.95
CA TYR A 218 -12.42 -20.19 22.10
C TYR A 218 -13.45 -21.31 22.08
N ASN A 219 -14.71 -20.98 22.37
CA ASN A 219 -15.80 -21.96 22.36
C ASN A 219 -16.43 -22.11 20.96
N GLU A 220 -17.29 -23.12 20.77
CA GLU A 220 -18.02 -23.36 19.51
C GLU A 220 -18.71 -22.10 18.97
N VAL A 221 -19.29 -21.26 19.84
CA VAL A 221 -20.00 -20.04 19.41
C VAL A 221 -19.02 -19.04 18.78
N ASP A 222 -17.82 -18.89 19.35
CA ASP A 222 -16.79 -18.01 18.80
C ASP A 222 -16.39 -18.42 17.37
N TRP A 223 -16.21 -19.74 17.16
CA TRP A 223 -15.93 -20.32 15.84
C TRP A 223 -17.08 -20.13 14.86
N LEU A 224 -18.32 -20.36 15.28
CA LEU A 224 -19.50 -20.15 14.45
C LEU A 224 -19.71 -18.67 14.07
N VAL A 225 -19.38 -17.75 14.98
CA VAL A 225 -19.40 -16.30 14.71
C VAL A 225 -18.36 -15.92 13.66
N LEU A 226 -17.14 -16.46 13.77
CA LEU A 226 -16.10 -16.27 12.75
C LEU A 226 -16.54 -16.84 11.39
N ALA A 227 -17.05 -18.07 11.37
CA ALA A 227 -17.57 -18.70 10.16
C ALA A 227 -18.64 -17.84 9.47
N GLY A 228 -19.61 -17.34 10.24
CA GLY A 228 -20.63 -16.41 9.72
C GLY A 228 -20.02 -15.12 9.17
N ALA A 229 -19.03 -14.55 9.85
CA ALA A 229 -18.36 -13.34 9.40
C ALA A 229 -17.59 -13.52 8.08
N LEU A 230 -16.94 -14.66 7.88
CA LEU A 230 -16.25 -15.00 6.63
C LEU A 230 -17.24 -15.16 5.47
N GLN A 231 -18.35 -15.87 5.69
CA GLN A 231 -19.40 -16.06 4.68
C GLN A 231 -20.10 -14.75 4.31
N ASP A 232 -20.33 -13.87 5.28
CA ASP A 232 -20.90 -12.56 4.99
C ASP A 232 -19.90 -11.66 4.27
N ALA A 233 -18.60 -11.70 4.61
CA ALA A 233 -17.57 -10.97 3.86
C ALA A 233 -17.52 -11.40 2.39
N TYR A 234 -17.74 -12.68 2.10
CA TYR A 234 -17.90 -13.14 0.72
C TYR A 234 -19.10 -12.48 0.02
N LYS A 235 -20.25 -12.35 0.69
CA LYS A 235 -21.48 -11.75 0.14
C LYS A 235 -21.39 -10.23 0.00
N GLU A 236 -20.81 -9.55 0.98
CA GLU A 236 -20.68 -8.10 1.07
C GLU A 236 -19.45 -7.56 0.31
N GLY A 237 -18.56 -8.47 -0.10
CA GLY A 237 -17.31 -8.16 -0.76
C GLY A 237 -16.29 -7.52 0.19
N SER A 238 -15.41 -6.68 -0.35
CA SER A 238 -14.31 -6.05 0.41
C SER A 238 -14.75 -4.97 1.42
N ARG A 239 -16.04 -4.88 1.75
CA ARG A 239 -16.61 -3.84 2.60
C ARG A 239 -16.75 -4.24 4.06
N ARG A 240 -16.61 -5.53 4.38
CA ARG A 240 -16.72 -6.03 5.75
C ARG A 240 -15.38 -5.91 6.49
N ALA A 241 -15.38 -5.16 7.58
CA ALA A 241 -14.28 -5.16 8.54
C ALA A 241 -14.47 -6.33 9.52
N PHE A 242 -13.37 -7.02 9.86
CA PHE A 242 -13.37 -8.02 10.92
C PHE A 242 -13.06 -7.36 12.26
N SER A 243 -13.69 -7.82 13.33
CA SER A 243 -13.31 -7.38 14.68
C SER A 243 -11.93 -7.93 15.05
N LEU A 244 -11.21 -7.27 15.96
CA LEU A 244 -9.92 -7.76 16.44
C LEU A 244 -10.00 -9.19 16.98
N GLY A 245 -11.07 -9.54 17.69
CA GLY A 245 -11.29 -10.91 18.17
C GLY A 245 -11.50 -11.93 17.05
N GLN A 246 -12.21 -11.56 15.98
CA GLN A 246 -12.37 -12.45 14.81
C GLN A 246 -11.04 -12.68 14.09
N LEU A 247 -10.19 -11.65 14.00
CA LEU A 247 -8.86 -11.75 13.42
C LEU A 247 -7.95 -12.62 14.27
N GLU A 248 -8.03 -12.50 15.59
CA GLU A 248 -7.25 -13.30 16.53
C GLU A 248 -7.60 -14.79 16.40
N ILE A 249 -8.89 -15.13 16.43
CA ILE A 249 -9.38 -16.50 16.24
C ILE A 249 -8.95 -17.04 14.87
N PHE A 250 -9.09 -16.22 13.81
CA PHE A 250 -8.69 -16.63 12.46
C PHE A 250 -7.18 -16.81 12.35
N VAL A 251 -6.35 -15.96 12.96
CA VAL A 251 -4.90 -16.14 12.99
C VAL A 251 -4.54 -17.43 13.75
N LYS A 252 -5.23 -17.69 14.87
CA LYS A 252 -5.02 -18.89 15.67
C LYS A 252 -5.34 -20.16 14.89
N SER A 253 -6.32 -20.15 13.98
CA SER A 253 -6.66 -21.34 13.19
C SER A 253 -5.48 -21.84 12.34
N PHE A 254 -4.48 -21.01 12.07
CA PHE A 254 -3.25 -21.38 11.35
C PHE A 254 -2.11 -21.87 12.25
N SER A 255 -2.32 -22.07 13.56
CA SER A 255 -1.29 -22.56 14.49
C SER A 255 -0.69 -23.91 14.03
N ASP A 256 0.60 -24.14 14.29
CA ASP A 256 1.26 -25.44 14.04
C ASP A 256 0.55 -26.59 14.81
N ASP A 257 -0.22 -26.28 15.86
CA ASP A 257 -0.97 -27.27 16.64
C ASP A 257 -2.31 -27.71 15.98
N ILE A 258 -2.68 -27.11 14.85
CA ILE A 258 -3.98 -27.31 14.18
C ILE A 258 -3.77 -27.93 12.79
N ASP A 259 -3.45 -29.22 12.76
CA ASP A 259 -3.23 -29.98 11.52
C ASP A 259 -4.47 -29.99 10.60
N ILE A 260 -5.66 -29.98 11.19
CA ILE A 260 -6.93 -30.08 10.43
C ILE A 260 -7.14 -28.94 9.42
N LEU A 261 -6.66 -27.72 9.71
CA LEU A 261 -6.75 -26.63 8.74
C LEU A 261 -5.72 -26.82 7.63
N SER A 262 -4.50 -27.21 7.97
CA SER A 262 -3.44 -27.44 6.98
C SER A 262 -3.83 -28.51 5.98
N ASP A 263 -4.39 -29.63 6.46
CA ASP A 263 -4.90 -30.70 5.61
C ASP A 263 -6.02 -30.20 4.69
N TYR A 264 -6.99 -29.46 5.25
CA TYR A 264 -8.07 -28.86 4.46
C TYR A 264 -7.54 -27.95 3.35
N LEU A 265 -6.55 -27.09 3.66
CA LEU A 265 -5.94 -26.18 2.70
C LEU A 265 -5.26 -26.93 1.57
N LEU A 266 -4.47 -27.96 1.88
CA LEU A 266 -3.77 -28.77 0.88
C LEU A 266 -4.74 -29.52 -0.03
N GLU A 267 -5.86 -30.01 0.50
CA GLU A 267 -6.84 -30.77 -0.28
C GLU A 267 -7.77 -29.88 -1.13
N ASN A 268 -8.13 -28.69 -0.64
CA ASN A 268 -9.24 -27.90 -1.20
C ASN A 268 -8.79 -26.60 -1.85
N MET A 269 -7.57 -26.14 -1.60
CA MET A 269 -7.06 -24.87 -2.10
C MET A 269 -5.86 -25.08 -3.01
N ARG A 270 -5.73 -24.19 -4.00
CA ARG A 270 -4.52 -24.00 -4.78
C ARG A 270 -3.94 -22.63 -4.53
N ILE A 271 -2.64 -22.52 -4.73
CA ILE A 271 -1.90 -21.28 -4.54
C ILE A 271 -1.31 -20.87 -5.88
N ILE A 272 -1.68 -19.67 -6.32
CA ILE A 272 -1.29 -19.14 -7.61
C ILE A 272 -0.55 -17.83 -7.43
N ARG A 273 0.35 -17.55 -8.39
CA ARG A 273 1.03 -16.28 -8.51
C ARG A 273 0.25 -15.42 -9.48
N GLN A 274 -0.38 -14.37 -8.97
CA GLN A 274 -1.23 -13.48 -9.74
C GLN A 274 -0.47 -12.18 -10.05
N PRO A 275 -0.27 -11.81 -11.33
CA PRO A 275 0.10 -10.44 -11.65
C PRO A 275 -0.99 -9.49 -11.19
N ILE A 276 -0.58 -8.44 -10.48
CA ILE A 276 -1.44 -7.39 -9.99
C ILE A 276 -1.14 -6.12 -10.78
N GLY A 277 -2.21 -5.58 -11.36
CA GLY A 277 -2.19 -4.27 -11.98
C GLY A 277 -1.88 -4.27 -13.47
N GLY A 278 -2.21 -3.16 -14.14
CA GLY A 278 -2.31 -3.11 -15.59
C GLY A 278 -1.01 -3.13 -16.39
N ARG A 279 0.14 -3.36 -15.77
CA ARG A 279 1.44 -3.54 -16.44
C ARG A 279 2.13 -4.87 -16.10
N ASP A 280 1.47 -5.74 -15.32
CA ASP A 280 1.96 -7.06 -14.93
C ASP A 280 3.38 -7.07 -14.30
N GLN A 281 3.79 -5.97 -13.66
CA GLN A 281 5.11 -5.86 -13.01
C GLN A 281 5.10 -6.24 -11.53
N ILE A 282 3.92 -6.21 -10.90
CA ILE A 282 3.71 -6.54 -9.51
C ILE A 282 3.07 -7.92 -9.46
N TYR A 283 3.48 -8.73 -8.51
CA TYR A 283 2.92 -10.05 -8.28
C TYR A 283 2.57 -10.25 -6.82
N GLU A 284 1.49 -10.99 -6.61
CA GLU A 284 1.07 -11.46 -5.30
C GLU A 284 0.80 -12.95 -5.34
N ILE A 285 1.04 -13.58 -4.19
CA ILE A 285 0.71 -14.98 -3.97
C ILE A 285 -0.67 -15.01 -3.35
N ILE A 286 -1.59 -15.69 -4.03
CA ILE A 286 -2.99 -15.73 -3.65
C ILE A 286 -3.47 -17.17 -3.52
N MET A 287 -4.40 -17.37 -2.59
CA MET A 287 -5.05 -18.65 -2.37
C MET A 287 -6.45 -18.62 -2.98
N VAL A 288 -6.81 -19.70 -3.66
CA VAL A 288 -8.07 -19.85 -4.37
C VAL A 288 -8.56 -21.31 -4.29
N PRO A 289 -9.88 -21.59 -4.28
CA PRO A 289 -10.38 -22.96 -4.22
C PRO A 289 -10.03 -23.80 -5.46
N ASN A 290 -9.78 -25.11 -5.30
CA ASN A 290 -9.42 -26.01 -6.40
C ASN A 290 -10.45 -26.03 -7.55
N ASN A 291 -11.74 -25.94 -7.21
CA ASN A 291 -12.85 -26.00 -8.17
C ASN A 291 -13.53 -24.63 -8.40
N PHE A 292 -12.83 -23.51 -8.17
CA PHE A 292 -13.45 -22.19 -8.32
C PHE A 292 -13.82 -21.92 -9.79
N SER A 293 -15.01 -21.34 -10.00
CA SER A 293 -15.44 -20.83 -11.31
C SER A 293 -15.65 -19.33 -11.19
N CYS A 294 -14.73 -18.54 -11.75
CA CYS A 294 -14.80 -17.07 -11.70
C CYS A 294 -16.12 -16.54 -12.27
N ASP A 295 -16.67 -17.21 -13.29
CA ASP A 295 -17.95 -16.85 -13.92
C ASP A 295 -19.14 -16.90 -12.95
N LYS A 296 -19.05 -17.72 -11.90
CA LYS A 296 -20.08 -17.87 -10.86
C LYS A 296 -19.80 -17.04 -9.61
N CYS A 297 -18.66 -16.34 -9.55
CA CYS A 297 -18.30 -15.54 -8.39
C CYS A 297 -19.10 -14.23 -8.39
N HIS A 298 -19.78 -13.95 -7.28
CA HIS A 298 -20.53 -12.70 -7.08
C HIS A 298 -19.66 -11.43 -7.20
N ASN A 299 -18.35 -11.57 -7.01
CA ASN A 299 -17.37 -10.48 -7.02
C ASN A 299 -16.46 -10.51 -8.27
N SER A 300 -16.84 -11.24 -9.33
CA SER A 300 -15.99 -11.46 -10.52
C SER A 300 -15.56 -10.18 -11.23
N SER A 301 -16.39 -9.12 -11.20
CA SER A 301 -16.10 -7.81 -11.78
C SER A 301 -15.06 -6.99 -11.02
N GLU A 302 -14.82 -7.30 -9.74
CA GLU A 302 -13.86 -6.60 -8.88
C GLU A 302 -12.67 -7.49 -8.47
N CYS A 303 -12.72 -8.78 -8.78
CA CYS A 303 -11.67 -9.76 -8.47
C CYS A 303 -10.63 -9.80 -9.59
N MET A 304 -9.36 -9.53 -9.29
CA MET A 304 -8.29 -9.53 -10.31
C MET A 304 -7.90 -10.94 -10.80
N VAL A 305 -8.34 -12.00 -10.10
CA VAL A 305 -8.08 -13.40 -10.49
C VAL A 305 -8.83 -13.80 -11.76
N SER A 306 -9.91 -13.09 -12.11
CA SER A 306 -10.68 -13.34 -13.32
C SER A 306 -9.93 -13.00 -14.62
N GLN A 307 -8.68 -12.52 -14.54
CA GLN A 307 -7.88 -12.09 -15.68
C GLN A 307 -7.12 -13.24 -16.39
N ASP A 308 -7.25 -14.49 -15.93
CA ASP A 308 -6.68 -15.72 -16.54
C ASP A 308 -5.16 -15.68 -16.87
N ASN A 309 -4.42 -14.76 -16.27
CA ASN A 309 -2.99 -14.54 -16.51
C ASN A 309 -2.10 -14.97 -15.31
N TYR A 310 -2.65 -15.79 -14.41
CA TYR A 310 -1.92 -16.32 -13.27
C TYR A 310 -0.94 -17.44 -13.66
N GLN A 311 0.03 -17.68 -12.78
CA GLN A 311 0.98 -18.78 -12.88
C GLN A 311 0.75 -19.74 -11.71
N GLU A 312 0.61 -21.03 -12.03
CA GLU A 312 0.61 -22.08 -11.00
C GLU A 312 1.99 -22.13 -10.33
N ILE A 313 1.99 -22.30 -9.01
CA ILE A 313 3.22 -22.44 -8.23
C ILE A 313 3.44 -23.93 -7.98
N ASP A 314 4.66 -24.39 -8.26
CA ASP A 314 5.09 -25.74 -7.92
C ASP A 314 5.12 -25.90 -6.39
N GLU A 315 4.24 -26.75 -5.86
CA GLU A 315 4.12 -27.04 -4.42
C GLU A 315 5.45 -27.47 -3.80
N SER A 316 6.34 -28.13 -4.55
CA SER A 316 7.66 -28.54 -4.06
C SER A 316 8.61 -27.36 -3.80
N LYS A 317 8.32 -26.18 -4.35
CA LYS A 317 9.08 -24.93 -4.15
C LYS A 317 8.40 -24.00 -3.15
N PHE A 318 7.24 -24.38 -2.64
CA PHE A 318 6.41 -23.55 -1.81
C PHE A 318 6.92 -23.56 -0.36
N CYS A 319 7.82 -22.62 -0.06
CA CYS A 319 8.34 -22.36 1.27
C CYS A 319 8.22 -20.88 1.63
N GLN A 320 8.46 -20.54 2.90
CA GLN A 320 8.42 -19.16 3.38
C GLN A 320 9.35 -18.25 2.58
N ASP A 321 10.59 -18.67 2.32
CA ASP A 321 11.56 -17.88 1.54
C ASP A 321 11.01 -17.55 0.14
N TYR A 322 10.42 -18.54 -0.55
CA TYR A 322 9.84 -18.33 -1.86
C TYR A 322 8.71 -17.29 -1.85
N ILE A 323 7.86 -17.28 -0.82
CA ILE A 323 6.74 -16.34 -0.75
C ILE A 323 7.23 -14.91 -0.49
N PHE A 324 8.19 -14.75 0.41
CA PHE A 324 8.81 -13.45 0.66
C PHE A 324 9.54 -12.93 -0.59
N ASP A 325 10.14 -13.84 -1.36
CA ASP A 325 10.77 -13.54 -2.64
C ASP A 325 9.78 -13.41 -3.81
N SER A 326 8.50 -13.69 -3.63
CA SER A 326 7.51 -13.65 -4.72
C SER A 326 6.41 -12.60 -4.52
N SER A 327 6.07 -12.25 -3.28
CA SER A 327 5.12 -11.17 -2.98
C SER A 327 5.78 -9.80 -3.08
N SER A 328 5.22 -8.95 -3.93
CA SER A 328 5.73 -7.59 -4.11
C SER A 328 5.49 -6.73 -2.87
N LEU A 329 4.31 -6.85 -2.23
CA LEU A 329 4.03 -6.14 -0.98
C LEU A 329 5.04 -6.49 0.12
N VAL A 330 5.32 -7.79 0.31
CA VAL A 330 6.27 -8.24 1.35
C VAL A 330 7.67 -7.68 1.08
N LYS A 331 8.14 -7.71 -0.18
CA LYS A 331 9.41 -7.08 -0.57
C LYS A 331 9.44 -5.59 -0.30
N ILE A 332 8.38 -4.88 -0.68
CA ILE A 332 8.27 -3.43 -0.47
C ILE A 332 8.31 -3.14 1.03
N MET A 333 7.50 -3.81 1.84
CA MET A 333 7.51 -3.66 3.30
C MET A 333 8.90 -3.94 3.90
N SER A 334 9.55 -5.06 3.51
CA SER A 334 10.90 -5.40 3.95
C SER A 334 11.91 -4.30 3.63
N SER A 335 11.86 -3.75 2.41
CA SER A 335 12.71 -2.63 1.98
C SER A 335 12.49 -1.34 2.79
N GLN A 336 11.30 -1.18 3.38
CA GLN A 336 10.96 -0.05 4.24
C GLN A 336 11.33 -0.30 5.71
N GLY A 337 12.01 -1.40 6.02
CA GLY A 337 12.49 -1.72 7.37
C GLY A 337 11.46 -2.42 8.24
N TYR A 338 10.35 -2.90 7.67
CA TYR A 338 9.39 -3.74 8.38
C TYR A 338 10.09 -5.05 8.72
N LYS A 339 9.99 -5.43 9.99
CA LYS A 339 10.45 -6.74 10.44
C LYS A 339 9.28 -7.67 10.53
N PHE A 340 9.50 -8.89 10.07
CA PHE A 340 8.50 -9.95 10.04
C PHE A 340 8.84 -11.00 11.08
N ASN A 341 7.87 -11.29 11.95
CA ASN A 341 7.92 -12.39 12.90
C ASN A 341 6.95 -13.45 12.41
N HIS A 342 7.47 -14.63 12.10
CA HIS A 342 6.67 -15.75 11.64
C HIS A 342 5.85 -16.29 12.80
N CYS A 343 4.53 -16.38 12.62
CA CYS A 343 3.67 -16.97 13.65
C CYS A 343 3.82 -18.49 13.72
N ASN A 344 4.29 -19.14 12.65
CA ASN A 344 4.56 -20.58 12.58
C ASN A 344 5.38 -20.97 11.33
N SER A 345 5.56 -22.28 11.11
CA SER A 345 6.39 -22.85 10.04
C SER A 345 5.73 -22.88 8.65
N LEU A 346 4.41 -22.76 8.59
CA LEU A 346 3.66 -22.93 7.35
C LEU A 346 3.74 -21.67 6.48
N PRO A 347 3.77 -21.81 5.14
CA PRO A 347 4.03 -20.66 4.28
C PRO A 347 2.80 -19.76 4.06
N TRP A 348 1.59 -20.28 4.23
CA TRP A 348 0.33 -19.52 4.15
C TRP A 348 -0.05 -18.81 5.45
N SER A 349 0.71 -19.05 6.51
CA SER A 349 0.36 -18.52 7.81
C SER A 349 0.55 -17.02 7.92
N PRO A 350 -0.28 -16.37 8.75
CA PRO A 350 -0.12 -14.97 9.07
C PRO A 350 1.29 -14.69 9.61
N VAL A 351 1.80 -13.51 9.28
CA VAL A 351 3.09 -13.02 9.72
C VAL A 351 2.85 -11.69 10.42
N GLU A 352 3.30 -11.60 11.66
CA GLU A 352 3.30 -10.34 12.40
C GLU A 352 4.38 -9.42 11.84
N PHE A 353 4.07 -8.13 11.72
CA PHE A 353 5.06 -7.12 11.39
C PHE A 353 5.17 -6.06 12.47
N LEU A 354 6.39 -5.55 12.64
CA LEU A 354 6.71 -4.43 13.51
C LEU A 354 7.38 -3.31 12.69
N ILE A 355 6.91 -2.09 12.91
CA ILE A 355 7.53 -0.88 12.37
C ILE A 355 8.49 -0.34 13.44
N LYS A 356 9.74 -0.11 13.05
CA LYS A 356 10.76 0.52 13.91
C LYS A 356 10.57 2.02 14.04
#